data_AF-A0A397EPY2-F1
#
_entry.id   AF-A0A397EPY2-F1
#
_cell.length_a   1.000
_cell.length_b   1.000
_cell.length_c   1.000
_cell.angle_alpha   90.00
_cell.angle_beta   90.00
_cell.angle_gamma   90.00
#
_symmetry.space_group_name_H-M   'P 1'
#
loop_
_entity.id
_entity.type
_entity.pdbx_description
1 polymer ?
#
loop_
_entity_poly.entity_id
_entity_poly.type
_entity_poly.pdbx_seq_one_letter_code
_entity_poly.pdbx_strand_id
1 'polypeptide(L)'
;MVRKSWFGFFYLLGWTWNGLVLVLAILWSMSSSPLACSGPTLICLVCLQCHLFRRMLESVSITQFGDSTMHAAALILGTCHYIMVSLSIVLDDGARDPMSLHWFDVLVLLGGLSLFLVASAHQMTCNAILASIKSSAISYAIPQGDWFDLTWSPLYWAEVLLYTSLVLLS
;
A
#
# COMPACT_ATOMS: atom_id res chain seq x y z
N MET A 1 -19.99 16.61 0.69
CA MET A 1 -18.56 16.62 1.09
C MET A 1 -18.42 15.78 2.36
N VAL A 2 -17.32 15.05 2.54
CA VAL A 2 -17.09 14.11 3.63
C VAL A 2 -15.87 14.55 4.45
N ARG A 3 -15.86 14.32 5.77
CA ARG A 3 -14.71 14.64 6.63
C ARG A 3 -13.50 13.77 6.29
N LYS A 4 -12.30 14.35 6.29
CA LYS A 4 -11.04 13.62 6.02
C LYS A 4 -10.73 12.54 7.07
N SER A 5 -11.36 12.55 8.24
CA SER A 5 -11.24 11.43 9.20
C SER A 5 -11.76 10.10 8.67
N TRP A 6 -12.60 10.11 7.62
CA TRP A 6 -13.04 8.89 6.92
C TRP A 6 -11.93 8.23 6.11
N PHE A 7 -10.72 8.81 6.07
CA PHE A 7 -9.57 8.18 5.45
C PHE A 7 -9.21 6.83 6.10
N GLY A 8 -9.40 6.66 7.41
CA GLY A 8 -9.17 5.35 8.05
C GLY A 8 -10.11 4.25 7.50
N PHE A 9 -11.33 4.60 7.13
CA PHE A 9 -12.35 3.64 6.72
C PHE A 9 -12.05 2.97 5.37
N PHE A 10 -11.50 3.70 4.41
CA PHE A 10 -11.17 3.08 3.12
C PHE A 10 -10.00 2.10 3.25
N TYR A 11 -9.00 2.41 4.09
CA TYR A 11 -7.88 1.51 4.32
C TYR A 11 -8.35 0.26 5.06
N LEU A 12 -9.28 0.41 6.01
CA LEU A 12 -9.93 -0.73 6.67
C LEU A 12 -10.68 -1.62 5.68
N LEU A 13 -11.50 -1.03 4.80
CA LEU A 13 -12.23 -1.78 3.78
C LEU A 13 -11.30 -2.47 2.77
N GLY A 14 -10.25 -1.77 2.33
CA GLY A 14 -9.21 -2.37 1.49
C GLY A 14 -8.51 -3.52 2.20
N TRP A 15 -8.15 -3.35 3.47
CA TRP A 15 -7.47 -4.36 4.28
C TRP A 15 -8.34 -5.60 4.52
N THR A 16 -9.64 -5.43 4.76
CA THR A 16 -10.56 -6.57 4.89
C THR A 16 -10.76 -7.27 3.55
N TRP A 17 -10.89 -6.53 2.45
CA TRP A 17 -11.04 -7.09 1.11
C TRP A 17 -9.79 -7.87 0.67
N ASN A 18 -8.61 -7.25 0.74
CA ASN A 18 -7.36 -7.91 0.39
C ASN A 18 -7.06 -9.10 1.32
N GLY A 19 -7.42 -9.00 2.61
CA GLY A 19 -7.32 -10.11 3.55
C GLY A 19 -8.19 -11.30 3.16
N LEU A 20 -9.42 -11.04 2.71
CA LEU A 20 -10.31 -12.08 2.17
C LEU A 20 -9.70 -12.73 0.92
N VAL A 21 -9.22 -11.92 -0.03
CA VAL A 21 -8.58 -12.40 -1.27
C VAL A 21 -7.35 -13.25 -0.95
N LEU A 22 -6.49 -12.80 -0.03
CA LEU A 22 -5.30 -13.53 0.41
C LEU A 22 -5.65 -14.88 1.04
N VAL A 23 -6.65 -14.93 1.93
CA VAL A 23 -7.10 -16.19 2.55
C VAL A 23 -7.62 -17.15 1.48
N LEU A 24 -8.44 -16.67 0.55
CA LEU A 24 -8.95 -17.50 -0.56
C LEU A 24 -7.80 -18.02 -1.45
N ALA A 25 -6.85 -17.16 -1.81
CA ALA A 25 -5.68 -17.53 -2.60
C ALA A 25 -4.84 -18.62 -1.90
N ILE A 26 -4.62 -18.50 -0.59
CA ILE A 26 -3.92 -19.54 0.20
C ILE A 26 -4.70 -20.86 0.19
N LEU A 27 -6.00 -20.81 0.48
CA LEU A 27 -6.85 -22.02 0.52
C LEU A 27 -6.89 -22.73 -0.84
N TRP A 28 -7.01 -21.98 -1.93
CA TRP A 28 -6.98 -22.53 -3.29
C TRP A 28 -5.63 -23.14 -3.64
N SER A 29 -4.54 -22.50 -3.22
CA SER A 29 -3.18 -23.02 -3.42
C SER A 29 -2.94 -24.30 -2.64
N MET A 30 -3.43 -24.39 -1.39
CA MET A 30 -3.35 -25.61 -0.58
C MET A 30 -4.20 -26.76 -1.15
N SER A 31 -5.35 -26.43 -1.75
CA SER A 31 -6.25 -27.40 -2.37
C SER A 31 -5.86 -27.82 -3.79
N SER A 32 -4.74 -27.31 -4.33
CA SER A 32 -4.32 -27.52 -5.74
C SER A 32 -5.44 -27.23 -6.75
N SER A 33 -6.25 -26.20 -6.48
CA SER A 33 -7.36 -25.81 -7.35
C SER A 33 -6.83 -25.14 -8.62
N PRO A 34 -7.62 -25.06 -9.71
CA PRO A 34 -7.23 -24.29 -10.91
C PRO A 34 -7.08 -22.77 -10.63
N LEU A 35 -7.47 -22.31 -9.45
CA LEU A 35 -7.34 -20.94 -8.97
C LEU A 35 -6.16 -20.76 -8.00
N ALA A 36 -5.28 -21.75 -7.89
CA ALA A 36 -4.06 -21.66 -7.10
C ALA A 36 -3.18 -20.49 -7.59
N CYS A 37 -2.66 -19.71 -6.65
CA CYS A 37 -1.81 -18.56 -6.95
C CYS A 37 -0.34 -18.94 -6.76
N SER A 38 0.54 -18.29 -7.51
CA SER A 38 1.98 -18.48 -7.41
C SER A 38 2.54 -17.91 -6.10
N GLY A 39 3.74 -18.35 -5.72
CA GLY A 39 4.45 -17.84 -4.54
C GLY A 39 4.66 -16.32 -4.56
N PRO A 40 5.19 -15.73 -5.65
CA PRO A 40 5.32 -14.27 -5.78
C PRO A 40 4.00 -13.53 -5.63
N THR A 41 2.93 -14.01 -6.26
CA THR A 41 1.60 -13.40 -6.13
C THR A 41 1.11 -13.40 -4.68
N LEU A 42 1.32 -14.49 -3.94
CA LEU A 42 1.01 -14.55 -2.50
C LEU A 42 1.86 -13.55 -1.70
N ILE A 43 3.16 -13.43 -2.00
CA ILE A 43 4.05 -12.43 -1.38
C ILE A 43 3.55 -11.01 -1.68
N CYS A 44 3.13 -10.73 -2.92
CA CYS A 44 2.57 -9.45 -3.33
C CYS A 44 1.30 -9.11 -2.54
N LEU A 45 0.37 -10.06 -2.39
CA LEU A 45 -0.84 -9.89 -1.58
C LEU A 45 -0.54 -9.67 -0.10
N VAL A 46 0.49 -10.33 0.46
CA VAL A 46 0.96 -10.10 1.83
C VAL A 46 1.55 -8.70 1.97
N CYS A 47 2.38 -8.26 1.02
CA CYS A 47 2.94 -6.90 1.02
C CYS A 47 1.82 -5.85 0.95
N LEU A 48 0.83 -6.05 0.09
CA LEU A 48 -0.35 -5.19 0.01
C LEU A 48 -1.13 -5.19 1.33
N GLN A 49 -1.29 -6.34 1.99
CA GLN A 49 -1.95 -6.43 3.29
C GLN A 49 -1.21 -5.62 4.36
N CYS A 50 0.12 -5.75 4.43
CA CYS A 50 0.96 -4.98 5.33
C CYS A 50 0.88 -3.48 5.04
N HIS A 51 0.92 -3.09 3.76
CA HIS A 51 0.79 -1.70 3.34
C HIS A 51 -0.55 -1.10 3.80
N LEU A 52 -1.67 -1.78 3.54
CA LEU A 52 -3.01 -1.32 3.90
C LEU A 52 -3.19 -1.21 5.41
N PHE A 53 -2.69 -2.20 6.16
CA PHE A 53 -2.71 -2.18 7.62
C PHE A 53 -1.95 -0.98 8.19
N ARG A 54 -0.72 -0.76 7.71
CA ARG A 54 0.10 0.38 8.12
C ARG A 54 -0.59 1.70 7.78
N ARG A 55 -1.10 1.88 6.56
CA ARG A 55 -1.80 3.10 6.16
C ARG A 55 -3.07 3.35 6.96
N MET A 56 -3.78 2.30 7.36
CA MET A 56 -4.91 2.38 8.29
C MET A 56 -4.44 2.90 9.66
N LEU A 57 -3.40 2.29 10.24
CA LEU A 57 -2.84 2.72 11.53
C LEU A 57 -2.33 4.16 11.48
N GLU A 58 -1.61 4.53 10.44
CA GLU A 58 -1.14 5.90 10.22
C GLU A 58 -2.32 6.89 10.14
N SER A 59 -3.40 6.51 9.48
CA SER A 59 -4.59 7.37 9.36
C SER A 59 -5.32 7.51 10.69
N VAL A 60 -5.36 6.47 11.52
CA VAL A 60 -6.06 6.47 12.81
C VAL A 60 -5.21 7.10 13.92
N SER A 61 -3.92 6.81 13.96
CA SER A 61 -3.05 7.09 15.10
C SER A 61 -2.10 8.27 14.89
N ILE A 62 -1.64 8.52 13.65
CA ILE A 62 -0.59 9.52 13.37
C ILE A 62 -1.19 10.77 12.71
N THR A 63 -2.14 10.58 11.79
CA THR A 63 -2.64 11.66 10.96
C THR A 63 -3.63 12.53 11.72
N GLN A 64 -3.24 13.75 12.02
CA GLN A 64 -4.18 14.75 12.53
C GLN A 64 -4.96 15.35 11.34
N PHE A 65 -6.27 15.10 11.27
CA PHE A 65 -7.11 15.71 10.24
C PHE A 65 -7.52 17.13 10.67
N GLY A 66 -7.44 18.08 9.74
CA GLY A 66 -7.97 19.44 9.98
C GLY A 66 -9.44 19.52 9.56
N ASP A 67 -10.05 20.71 9.63
CA ASP A 67 -11.45 20.96 9.24
C ASP A 67 -11.73 20.85 7.72
N SER A 68 -10.71 20.54 6.93
CA SER A 68 -10.82 20.35 5.50
C SER A 68 -11.65 19.10 5.17
N THR A 69 -12.55 19.23 4.19
CA THR A 69 -13.39 18.13 3.69
C THR A 69 -12.90 17.64 2.32
N MET A 70 -13.38 16.47 1.91
CA MET A 70 -13.11 15.85 0.60
C MET A 70 -14.43 15.61 -0.15
N HIS A 71 -14.37 15.57 -1.47
CA HIS A 71 -15.51 15.20 -2.30
C HIS A 71 -15.87 13.72 -2.12
N ALA A 72 -17.17 13.40 -2.07
CA ALA A 72 -17.66 12.03 -1.92
C ALA A 72 -17.24 11.13 -3.10
N ALA A 73 -17.12 11.69 -4.30
CA ALA A 73 -16.62 10.96 -5.47
C ALA A 73 -15.21 10.39 -5.24
N ALA A 74 -14.35 11.14 -4.55
CA ALA A 74 -12.99 10.70 -4.30
C ALA A 74 -12.91 9.61 -3.21
N LEU A 75 -13.88 9.57 -2.29
CA LEU A 75 -14.07 8.45 -1.36
C LEU A 75 -14.46 7.16 -2.11
N ILE A 76 -15.42 7.26 -3.03
CA ILE A 76 -15.87 6.13 -3.85
C ILE A 76 -14.71 5.62 -4.70
N LEU A 77 -14.00 6.53 -5.38
CA LEU A 77 -12.90 6.19 -6.26
C LEU A 77 -11.74 5.53 -5.51
N GLY A 78 -11.37 6.05 -4.33
CA GLY A 78 -10.36 5.40 -3.48
C GLY A 78 -10.79 4.02 -3.00
N THR A 79 -12.07 3.83 -2.69
CA THR A 79 -12.61 2.52 -2.30
C THR A 79 -12.56 1.51 -3.46
N CYS A 80 -13.04 1.92 -4.63
CA CYS A 80 -12.99 1.10 -5.84
C CYS A 80 -11.55 0.73 -6.21
N HIS A 81 -10.61 1.66 -6.06
CA HIS A 81 -9.18 1.43 -6.31
C HIS A 81 -8.64 0.24 -5.51
N TYR A 82 -8.81 0.20 -4.18
CA TYR A 82 -8.26 -0.89 -3.37
C TYR A 82 -8.91 -2.26 -3.64
N ILE A 83 -10.20 -2.25 -3.99
CA ILE A 83 -10.90 -3.46 -4.45
C ILE A 83 -10.28 -3.96 -5.76
N MET A 84 -10.11 -3.05 -6.73
CA MET A 84 -9.57 -3.36 -8.05
C MET A 84 -8.10 -3.78 -8.01
N VAL A 85 -7.26 -3.17 -7.18
CA VAL A 85 -5.83 -3.56 -7.04
C VAL A 85 -5.69 -4.99 -6.56
N SER A 86 -6.49 -5.41 -5.58
CA SER A 86 -6.43 -6.80 -5.08
C SER A 86 -6.89 -7.78 -6.17
N LEU A 87 -7.89 -7.40 -6.95
CA LEU A 87 -8.38 -8.20 -8.08
C LEU A 87 -7.37 -8.23 -9.23
N SER A 88 -6.70 -7.13 -9.56
CA SER A 88 -5.72 -7.10 -10.65
C SER A 88 -4.55 -8.04 -10.37
N ILE A 89 -4.12 -8.17 -9.11
CA ILE A 89 -3.04 -9.09 -8.74
C ILE A 89 -3.43 -10.55 -8.96
N VAL A 90 -4.67 -10.96 -8.64
CA VAL A 90 -5.10 -12.37 -8.73
C VAL A 90 -5.65 -12.73 -10.11
N LEU A 91 -6.15 -11.74 -10.85
CA LEU A 91 -6.68 -11.92 -12.19
C LEU A 91 -5.61 -11.77 -13.29
N ASP A 92 -4.39 -11.37 -12.94
CA ASP A 92 -3.27 -11.37 -13.87
C ASP A 92 -3.06 -12.78 -14.44
N ASP A 93 -2.68 -12.86 -15.71
CA ASP A 93 -2.40 -14.14 -16.37
C ASP A 93 -1.21 -14.85 -15.70
N GLY A 94 -0.20 -14.08 -15.29
CA GLY A 94 0.99 -14.55 -14.58
C GLY A 94 0.76 -14.90 -13.11
N ALA A 95 -0.41 -14.57 -12.53
CA ALA A 95 -0.71 -14.83 -11.12
C ALA A 95 -0.64 -16.31 -10.72
N ARG A 96 -0.77 -17.21 -11.71
CA ARG A 96 -0.78 -18.66 -11.54
C ARG A 96 0.53 -19.29 -11.98
N ASP A 97 1.34 -18.56 -12.74
CA ASP A 97 2.55 -19.09 -13.32
C ASP A 97 3.60 -19.29 -12.21
N PRO A 98 4.13 -20.50 -12.04
CA PRO A 98 5.17 -20.73 -11.07
C PRO A 98 6.41 -19.93 -11.46
N MET A 99 6.98 -19.22 -10.48
CA MET A 99 8.21 -18.45 -10.68
C MET A 99 9.32 -19.37 -11.20
N SER A 100 9.92 -19.00 -12.32
CA SER A 100 11.17 -19.63 -12.74
C SER A 100 12.28 -19.31 -11.74
N LEU A 101 13.06 -20.31 -11.36
CA LEU A 101 14.20 -20.14 -10.44
C LEU A 101 15.45 -19.61 -11.16
N HIS A 102 15.29 -18.85 -12.25
CA HIS A 102 16.43 -18.18 -12.86
C HIS A 102 16.90 -17.05 -11.94
N TRP A 103 18.21 -16.79 -11.98
CA TRP A 103 18.83 -15.79 -11.11
C TRP A 103 18.19 -14.40 -11.28
N PHE A 104 17.75 -14.05 -12.49
CA PHE A 104 17.14 -12.76 -12.78
C PHE A 104 15.79 -12.61 -12.08
N ASP A 105 14.93 -13.64 -12.11
CA ASP A 105 13.60 -13.62 -11.47
C ASP A 105 13.74 -13.47 -9.95
N VAL A 106 14.70 -14.18 -9.36
CA VAL A 106 15.01 -14.08 -7.93
C VAL A 106 15.51 -12.67 -7.58
N LEU A 107 16.35 -12.07 -8.42
CA LEU A 107 16.80 -10.68 -8.21
C LEU A 107 15.66 -9.67 -8.33
N VAL A 108 14.75 -9.86 -9.28
CA VAL A 108 13.56 -9.00 -9.44
C VAL A 108 12.66 -9.10 -8.21
N LEU A 109 12.41 -10.31 -7.71
CA LEU A 109 11.62 -10.54 -6.49
C LEU A 109 12.26 -9.86 -5.27
N LEU A 110 13.56 -10.06 -5.05
CA LEU A 110 14.29 -9.43 -3.95
C LEU A 110 14.38 -7.90 -4.10
N GLY A 111 14.54 -7.43 -5.34
CA GLY A 111 14.50 -6.01 -5.69
C GLY A 111 13.14 -5.38 -5.38
N GLY A 112 12.05 -6.04 -5.76
CA GLY A 112 10.69 -5.63 -5.42
C GLY A 112 10.49 -5.58 -3.90
N LEU A 113 10.85 -6.64 -3.18
CA LEU A 113 10.68 -6.67 -1.72
C LEU A 113 11.51 -5.60 -1.00
N SER A 114 12.76 -5.40 -1.41
CA SER A 114 13.61 -4.35 -0.83
C SER A 114 13.09 -2.95 -1.14
N LEU A 115 12.63 -2.70 -2.37
CA LEU A 115 12.02 -1.43 -2.76
C LEU A 115 10.75 -1.15 -1.95
N PHE A 116 9.91 -2.18 -1.75
CA PHE A 116 8.70 -2.09 -0.92
C PHE A 116 9.05 -1.65 0.51
N LEU A 117 10.04 -2.29 1.13
CA LEU A 117 10.46 -1.99 2.51
C LEU A 117 11.05 -0.58 2.63
N VAL A 118 11.93 -0.18 1.70
CA VAL A 118 12.56 1.15 1.69
C VAL A 118 11.49 2.24 1.49
N ALA A 119 10.64 2.11 0.47
CA ALA A 119 9.55 3.06 0.22
C ALA A 119 8.61 3.13 1.43
N SER A 120 8.29 1.98 2.03
CA SER A 120 7.43 1.91 3.21
C SER A 120 8.04 2.65 4.42
N ALA A 121 9.33 2.43 4.70
CA ALA A 121 10.01 3.09 5.81
C ALA A 121 10.05 4.61 5.65
N HIS A 122 10.46 5.10 4.48
CA HIS A 122 10.54 6.55 4.22
C HIS A 122 9.17 7.21 4.21
N GLN A 123 8.14 6.53 3.69
CA GLN A 123 6.77 7.04 3.75
C GLN A 123 6.30 7.24 5.19
N MET A 124 6.58 6.28 6.09
CA MET A 124 6.20 6.35 7.49
C MET A 124 6.92 7.50 8.20
N THR A 125 8.23 7.64 8.00
CA THR A 125 9.03 8.74 8.54
C THR A 125 8.51 10.09 8.08
N CYS A 126 8.27 10.25 6.78
CA CYS A 126 7.74 11.50 6.22
C CYS A 126 6.34 11.84 6.78
N ASN A 127 5.47 10.83 6.95
CA ASN A 127 4.16 11.05 7.55
C ASN A 127 4.26 11.47 9.02
N ALA A 128 5.19 10.89 9.78
CA ALA A 128 5.45 11.27 11.16
C ALA A 128 5.97 12.72 11.28
N ILE A 129 6.85 13.16 10.36
CA ILE A 129 7.32 14.56 10.29
C ILE A 129 6.12 15.51 10.10
N LEU A 130 5.23 15.23 9.14
CA LEU A 130 4.04 16.06 8.93
C LEU A 130 3.10 16.09 10.15
N ALA A 131 2.91 14.94 10.79
CA ALA A 131 2.10 14.87 12.00
C ALA A 131 2.68 15.71 13.14
N SER A 132 4.01 15.68 13.34
CA SER A 132 4.67 16.49 14.37
C SER A 132 4.51 17.99 14.14
N ILE A 133 4.64 18.45 12.90
CA ILE A 133 4.46 19.87 12.54
C ILE A 133 3.05 20.32 12.85
N LYS A 134 2.06 19.49 12.50
CA LYS A 134 0.65 19.81 12.72
C LYS A 134 0.26 19.84 14.19
N SER A 135 0.93 19.04 15.02
CA SER A 135 0.77 19.07 16.47
C SER A 135 1.43 20.28 17.15
N SER A 136 2.32 20.98 16.44
CA SER A 136 3.02 22.15 16.97
C SER A 136 2.14 23.40 16.91
N ALA A 137 2.41 24.38 17.79
CA ALA A 137 1.70 25.66 17.80
C ALA A 137 1.94 26.52 16.54
N ILE A 138 2.92 26.16 15.71
CA ILE A 138 3.26 26.86 14.46
C ILE A 138 2.51 26.17 13.32
N SER A 139 1.37 26.76 12.94
CA SER A 139 0.42 26.14 12.00
C SER A 139 0.95 25.91 10.57
N TYR A 140 2.12 26.46 10.20
CA TYR A 140 2.67 26.39 8.84
C TYR A 140 4.21 26.36 8.81
N ALA A 141 4.84 25.37 9.47
CA ALA A 141 6.27 25.12 9.29
C ALA A 141 6.54 24.31 8.02
N ILE A 142 7.67 24.58 7.35
CA ILE A 142 8.13 23.81 6.18
C ILE A 142 8.72 22.48 6.70
N PRO A 143 8.27 21.31 6.19
CA PRO A 143 8.83 20.03 6.58
C PRO A 143 10.28 19.89 6.10
N GLN A 144 11.15 19.38 6.96
CA GLN A 144 12.57 19.14 6.68
C GLN A 144 12.97 17.74 7.14
N GLY A 145 13.96 17.15 6.46
CA GLY A 145 14.51 15.84 6.78
C GLY A 145 13.90 14.69 5.97
N ASP A 146 14.67 13.61 5.89
CA ASP A 146 14.37 12.45 5.05
C ASP A 146 14.15 12.85 3.58
N TRP A 147 13.17 12.26 2.88
CA TRP A 147 12.91 12.55 1.47
C TRP A 147 12.30 13.94 1.20
N PHE A 148 11.98 14.72 2.23
CA PHE A 148 11.62 16.14 2.03
C PHE A 148 12.79 16.97 1.51
N ASP A 149 14.04 16.55 1.75
CA ASP A 149 15.22 17.24 1.24
C ASP A 149 15.47 16.96 -0.26
N LEU A 150 14.87 15.88 -0.78
CA LEU A 150 15.03 15.44 -2.16
C LEU A 150 13.85 15.82 -3.06
N THR A 151 12.64 15.82 -2.51
CA THR A 151 11.41 16.05 -3.28
C THR A 151 10.41 16.89 -2.49
N TRP A 152 9.60 17.66 -3.20
CA TRP A 152 8.52 18.45 -2.59
C TRP A 152 7.38 17.59 -2.03
N SER A 153 7.25 16.34 -2.48
CA SER A 153 6.12 15.47 -2.20
C SER A 153 6.54 14.01 -1.92
N PRO A 154 7.36 13.77 -0.87
CA PRO A 154 7.98 12.47 -0.64
C PRO A 154 6.97 11.35 -0.38
N LEU A 155 5.81 11.67 0.18
CA LEU A 155 4.73 10.70 0.40
C LEU A 155 4.15 10.16 -0.91
N TYR A 156 3.96 11.03 -1.92
CA TYR A 156 3.50 10.59 -3.24
C TYR A 156 4.60 9.85 -3.98
N TRP A 157 5.86 10.29 -3.85
CA TRP A 157 7.00 9.58 -4.40
C TRP A 157 7.12 8.16 -3.83
N ALA A 158 7.01 8.01 -2.51
CA ALA A 158 7.03 6.71 -1.86
C ALA A 158 5.87 5.81 -2.30
N GLU A 159 4.67 6.37 -2.49
CA GLU A 159 3.53 5.60 -2.97
C GLU A 159 3.76 5.06 -4.40
N VAL A 160 4.35 5.86 -5.29
CA VAL A 160 4.73 5.39 -6.63
C VAL A 160 5.72 4.23 -6.54
N LEU A 161 6.78 4.37 -5.75
CA LEU A 161 7.78 3.31 -5.57
C LEU A 161 7.17 2.04 -4.95
N LEU A 162 6.20 2.20 -4.05
CA LEU A 162 5.49 1.08 -3.45
C LEU A 162 4.65 0.33 -4.49
N TYR A 163 3.89 1.03 -5.35
CA TYR A 163 3.17 0.35 -6.43
C TYR A 163 4.11 -0.25 -7.47
N THR A 164 5.23 0.40 -7.80
CA THR A 164 6.28 -0.20 -8.64
C THR A 164 6.81 -1.48 -8.01
N SER A 165 7.03 -1.50 -6.69
CA SER A 165 7.49 -2.71 -6.01
C SER A 165 6.48 -3.85 -6.09
N LEU A 166 5.17 -3.57 -6.02
CA LEU A 166 4.13 -4.59 -6.18
C LEU A 166 4.12 -5.17 -7.59
N VAL A 167 4.35 -4.34 -8.62
CA VAL A 167 4.48 -4.81 -10.02
C VAL A 167 5.68 -5.73 -10.20
N LEU A 168 6.79 -5.49 -9.48
CA LEU A 168 7.96 -6.38 -9.52
C LEU A 168 7.73 -7.70 -8.75
N LEU A 169 6.73 -7.75 -7.86
CA LEU A 169 6.40 -8.92 -7.04
C LEU A 169 5.25 -9.75 -7.62
N SER A 170 4.37 -9.15 -8.42
CA SER A 170 3.20 -9.79 -9.05
C SER A 170 3.61 -10.60 -10.27
#